data_AF-A0A356QN37-F1
#
_entry.id   AF-A0A356QN37-F1
#
_cell.length_a   1.000
_cell.length_b   1.000
_cell.length_c   1.000
_cell.angle_alpha   90.00
_cell.angle_beta   90.00
_cell.angle_gamma   90.00
#
_symmetry.space_group_name_H-M   'P 1'
#
loop_
_entity.id
_entity.type
_entity.pdbx_description
1 polymer ?
#
loop_
_entity_poly.entity_id
_entity_poly.type
_entity_poly.pdbx_seq_one_letter_code
_entity_poly.pdbx_strand_id
1 'polypeptide(L)'
;LQKENPQGRWGQFLTNDQSDLRWEKVIMAGSSHGSTTAARFSMHQSVDRVVMFCGPRDNTETWQGGRSATPPHRFFGFTHVLDKGWQEDHYCRSWQLLKLNQCGDVVNVEKSSPPYENTRRLITDCDLKGNVRQAHSGVVPKQSAFKNAEGVFRHEAVWKYLFLHPVDKIGEAVGQDADCEMTP
;
A
#
# COMPACT_ATOMS: atom_id res chain seq x y z
N LEU A 1 -14.60 22.92 -3.11
CA LEU A 1 -14.86 21.68 -3.88
C LEU A 1 -16.33 21.41 -4.12
N GLN A 2 -17.22 21.39 -3.12
CA GLN A 2 -18.66 21.16 -3.37
C GLN A 2 -19.30 22.26 -4.24
N LYS A 3 -18.85 23.52 -4.11
CA LYS A 3 -19.28 24.64 -4.96
C LYS A 3 -18.55 24.65 -6.32
N GLU A 4 -17.23 24.50 -6.30
CA GLU A 4 -16.36 24.58 -7.50
C GLU A 4 -16.36 23.34 -8.41
N ASN A 5 -16.75 22.18 -7.89
CA ASN A 5 -16.77 20.88 -8.59
C ASN A 5 -17.96 20.04 -8.10
N PRO A 6 -19.20 20.45 -8.41
CA PRO A 6 -20.42 19.83 -7.88
C PRO A 6 -20.60 18.38 -8.34
N GLN A 7 -20.11 18.02 -9.53
CA GLN A 7 -20.16 16.66 -10.08
C GLN A 7 -19.38 15.63 -9.24
N GLY A 8 -18.37 16.08 -8.47
CA GLY A 8 -17.62 15.20 -7.57
C GLY A 8 -18.40 14.74 -6.33
N ARG A 9 -19.59 15.32 -6.06
CA ARG A 9 -20.45 14.98 -4.91
C ARG A 9 -19.67 14.96 -3.58
N TRP A 10 -18.78 15.93 -3.39
CA TRP A 10 -17.84 16.00 -2.26
C TRP A 10 -18.49 16.05 -0.89
N GLY A 11 -19.75 16.52 -0.79
CA GLY A 11 -20.48 16.58 0.47
C GLY A 11 -20.61 15.23 1.19
N GLN A 12 -20.51 14.11 0.46
CA GLN A 12 -20.55 12.77 1.05
C GLN A 12 -19.36 12.45 1.97
N PHE A 13 -18.25 13.19 1.85
CA PHE A 13 -17.03 13.07 2.67
C PHE A 13 -17.02 14.03 3.85
N LEU A 14 -18.05 14.86 4.02
CA LEU A 14 -18.16 15.79 5.14
C LEU A 14 -19.07 15.20 6.21
N THR A 15 -18.80 15.53 7.47
CA THR A 15 -19.73 15.29 8.59
C THR A 15 -21.05 16.00 8.35
N ASN A 16 -22.12 15.61 9.07
CA ASN A 16 -23.45 16.20 8.87
C ASN A 16 -23.46 17.73 9.08
N ASP A 17 -22.65 18.22 10.02
CA ASP A 17 -22.44 19.63 10.33
C ASP A 17 -21.36 20.31 9.46
N GLN A 18 -20.71 19.55 8.57
CA GLN A 18 -19.64 19.99 7.66
C GLN A 18 -18.42 20.60 8.35
N SER A 19 -18.19 20.29 9.63
CA SER A 19 -17.04 20.78 10.40
C SER A 19 -15.77 19.95 10.19
N ASP A 20 -15.90 18.69 9.73
CA ASP A 20 -14.77 17.77 9.53
C ASP A 20 -15.04 16.79 8.36
N LEU A 21 -14.05 15.96 8.06
CA LEU A 21 -14.13 14.85 7.13
C LEU A 21 -14.69 13.59 7.81
N ARG A 22 -15.48 12.84 7.04
CA ARG A 22 -15.79 11.44 7.29
C ARG A 22 -14.58 10.58 6.90
N TRP A 23 -13.60 10.51 7.81
CA TRP A 23 -12.34 9.79 7.58
C TRP A 23 -12.55 8.30 7.26
N GLU A 24 -13.65 7.71 7.71
CA GLU A 24 -14.09 6.36 7.34
C GLU A 24 -14.43 6.18 5.85
N LYS A 25 -14.37 7.26 5.06
CA LYS A 25 -14.49 7.23 3.59
C LYS A 25 -13.23 7.68 2.86
N VAL A 26 -12.19 8.08 3.59
CA VAL A 26 -10.97 8.66 3.02
C VAL A 26 -9.91 7.57 2.87
N ILE A 27 -9.30 7.50 1.68
CA ILE A 27 -8.16 6.63 1.40
C ILE A 27 -6.89 7.48 1.38
N MET A 28 -5.91 7.09 2.19
CA MET A 28 -4.58 7.69 2.21
C MET A 28 -3.64 6.88 1.33
N ALA A 29 -3.29 7.40 0.16
CA ALA A 29 -2.39 6.72 -0.77
C ALA A 29 -1.09 7.51 -0.97
N GLY A 30 0.03 6.81 -1.03
CA GLY A 30 1.33 7.44 -1.26
C GLY A 30 2.37 6.48 -1.79
N SER A 31 3.35 7.04 -2.51
CA SER A 31 4.50 6.31 -3.04
C SER A 31 5.81 6.84 -2.47
N SER A 32 6.79 5.97 -2.21
CA SER A 32 8.11 6.36 -1.71
C SER A 32 7.99 7.12 -0.38
N HIS A 33 8.52 8.34 -0.26
CA HIS A 33 8.30 9.19 0.91
C HIS A 33 6.81 9.44 1.20
N GLY A 34 5.97 9.54 0.16
CA GLY A 34 4.52 9.64 0.32
C GLY A 34 3.89 8.41 0.98
N SER A 35 4.47 7.23 0.79
CA SER A 35 4.04 6.01 1.49
C SER A 35 4.32 6.10 2.99
N THR A 36 5.50 6.59 3.37
CA THR A 36 5.83 6.90 4.77
C THR A 36 4.83 7.90 5.34
N THR A 37 4.58 9.02 4.65
CA THR A 37 3.66 10.06 5.12
C THR A 37 2.24 9.53 5.28
N ALA A 38 1.71 8.79 4.30
CA ALA A 38 0.36 8.21 4.35
C ALA A 38 0.22 7.23 5.52
N ALA A 39 1.20 6.35 5.71
CA ALA A 39 1.19 5.39 6.80
C ALA A 39 1.30 6.09 8.17
N ARG A 40 2.27 7.00 8.35
CA ARG A 40 2.49 7.72 9.60
C ARG A 40 1.29 8.60 9.99
N PHE A 41 0.66 9.28 9.03
CA PHE A 41 -0.59 9.99 9.28
C PHE A 41 -1.68 9.06 9.79
N SER A 42 -1.82 7.89 9.15
CA SER A 42 -2.87 6.91 9.46
C SER A 42 -2.64 6.17 10.79
N MET A 43 -1.42 6.24 11.35
CA MET A 43 -1.17 5.84 12.74
C MET A 43 -1.90 6.75 13.75
N HIS A 44 -2.12 8.02 13.39
CA HIS A 44 -2.75 9.01 14.27
C HIS A 44 -4.21 9.31 13.90
N GLN A 45 -4.59 9.15 12.64
CA GLN A 45 -5.94 9.33 12.14
C GLN A 45 -6.49 7.99 11.62
N SER A 46 -7.64 7.56 12.12
CA SER A 46 -8.32 6.38 11.57
C SER A 46 -8.90 6.73 10.21
N VAL A 47 -8.59 5.94 9.18
CA VAL A 47 -9.07 6.13 7.80
C VAL A 47 -9.70 4.86 7.23
N ASP A 48 -10.37 4.95 6.08
CA ASP A 48 -10.94 3.77 5.39
C ASP A 48 -9.84 2.80 4.95
N ARG A 49 -8.77 3.35 4.39
CA ARG A 49 -7.70 2.56 3.78
C ARG A 49 -6.40 3.34 3.66
N VAL A 50 -5.28 2.64 3.78
CA VAL A 50 -3.94 3.14 3.45
C VAL A 50 -3.36 2.32 2.30
N VAL A 51 -2.92 2.98 1.23
CA VAL A 51 -2.26 2.34 0.08
C VAL A 51 -0.81 2.82 0.00
N MET A 52 0.11 1.89 0.17
CA MET A 52 1.54 2.09 0.32
C MET A 52 2.27 1.53 -0.91
N PHE A 53 2.73 2.40 -1.79
CA PHE A 53 3.59 2.00 -2.90
C PHE A 53 5.06 2.21 -2.54
N CYS A 54 5.92 1.22 -2.81
CA CYS A 54 7.38 1.32 -2.66
C CYS A 54 7.83 1.99 -1.34
N GLY A 55 7.26 1.54 -0.22
CA GLY A 55 7.48 2.07 1.11
C GLY A 55 6.60 1.37 2.17
N PRO A 56 6.63 1.84 3.43
CA PRO A 56 7.48 2.91 4.00
C PRO A 56 8.97 2.55 4.08
N ARG A 57 9.90 3.53 4.07
CA ARG A 57 11.36 3.29 4.08
C ARG A 57 12.08 3.68 5.38
N ASP A 58 11.38 4.09 6.44
CA ASP A 58 12.03 4.63 7.66
C ASP A 58 12.69 3.51 8.49
N ASN A 59 13.84 3.03 8.02
CA ASN A 59 14.48 1.80 8.45
C ASN A 59 15.12 1.90 9.84
N THR A 60 15.63 3.07 10.22
CA THR A 60 16.18 3.34 11.56
C THR A 60 15.11 3.69 12.59
N GLU A 61 13.86 3.84 12.16
CA GLU A 61 12.74 4.25 13.02
C GLU A 61 11.89 3.06 13.43
N THR A 62 11.09 3.25 14.47
CA THR A 62 10.23 2.21 15.05
C THR A 62 8.77 2.65 15.23
N TRP A 63 8.41 3.85 14.75
CA TRP A 63 7.06 4.40 14.88
C TRP A 63 5.98 3.46 14.31
N GLN A 64 6.33 2.66 13.30
CA GLN A 64 5.45 1.69 12.64
C GLN A 64 4.89 0.66 13.64
N GLY A 65 5.68 0.28 14.64
CA GLY A 65 5.28 -0.67 15.68
C GLY A 65 4.47 -0.04 16.84
N GLY A 66 4.25 1.28 16.79
CA GLY A 66 3.50 2.02 17.79
C GLY A 66 2.00 1.77 17.75
N ARG A 67 1.26 2.48 18.61
CA ARG A 67 -0.22 2.47 18.58
C ARG A 67 -0.70 3.06 17.24
N SER A 68 -1.59 2.34 16.57
CA SER A 68 -2.23 2.79 15.32
C SER A 68 -3.72 3.09 15.52
N ALA A 69 -4.17 4.25 15.04
CA ALA A 69 -5.58 4.61 14.93
C ALA A 69 -6.28 3.86 13.78
N THR A 70 -5.54 3.53 12.71
CA THR A 70 -6.03 2.69 11.62
C THR A 70 -5.68 1.21 11.90
N PRO A 71 -6.61 0.26 11.85
CA PRO A 71 -6.31 -1.17 12.01
C PRO A 71 -5.36 -1.72 10.92
N PRO A 72 -4.47 -2.68 11.23
CA PRO A 72 -3.54 -3.28 10.27
C PRO A 72 -4.18 -3.78 8.97
N HIS A 73 -5.38 -4.37 9.05
CA HIS A 73 -6.11 -4.90 7.89
C HIS A 73 -6.55 -3.84 6.87
N ARG A 74 -6.40 -2.55 7.18
CA ARG A 74 -6.70 -1.43 6.27
C ARG A 74 -5.47 -0.87 5.54
N PHE A 75 -4.27 -1.35 5.87
CA PHE A 75 -3.04 -0.98 5.17
C PHE A 75 -2.76 -2.00 4.07
N PHE A 76 -2.36 -1.53 2.89
CA PHE A 76 -2.03 -2.36 1.74
C PHE A 76 -0.69 -1.92 1.15
N GLY A 77 0.27 -2.83 1.07
CA GLY A 77 1.59 -2.60 0.48
C GLY A 77 1.71 -3.19 -0.93
N PHE A 78 2.37 -2.45 -1.83
CA PHE A 78 2.78 -2.96 -3.13
C PHE A 78 4.16 -2.41 -3.54
N THR A 79 5.09 -3.30 -3.87
CA THR A 79 6.45 -2.91 -4.28
C THR A 79 7.06 -3.91 -5.26
N HIS A 80 8.16 -3.52 -5.89
CA HIS A 80 8.93 -4.40 -6.77
C HIS A 80 10.09 -5.02 -5.97
N VAL A 81 10.40 -6.31 -6.18
CA VAL A 81 11.45 -7.01 -5.40
C VAL A 81 12.86 -6.44 -5.64
N LEU A 82 13.09 -5.85 -6.80
CA LEU A 82 14.33 -5.13 -7.15
C LEU A 82 14.32 -3.64 -6.72
N ASP A 83 13.29 -3.18 -6.01
CA ASP A 83 13.37 -1.87 -5.38
C ASP A 83 14.39 -1.92 -4.24
N LYS A 84 15.27 -0.92 -4.17
CA LYS A 84 16.32 -0.85 -3.16
C LYS A 84 15.76 -0.96 -1.73
N GLY A 85 14.59 -0.39 -1.46
CA GLY A 85 13.99 -0.52 -0.13
C GLY A 85 13.40 -1.90 0.18
N TRP A 86 13.16 -2.75 -0.84
CA TRP A 86 12.85 -4.16 -0.64
C TRP A 86 14.14 -4.96 -0.42
N GLN A 87 15.17 -4.73 -1.25
CA GLN A 87 16.45 -5.44 -1.16
C GLN A 87 17.22 -5.19 0.14
N GLU A 88 17.00 -4.03 0.76
CA GLU A 88 17.59 -3.64 2.05
C GLU A 88 16.61 -3.88 3.22
N ASP A 89 15.57 -4.70 3.04
CA ASP A 89 14.57 -5.09 4.05
C ASP A 89 13.73 -3.96 4.67
N HIS A 90 13.88 -2.72 4.22
CA HIS A 90 13.15 -1.58 4.76
C HIS A 90 11.62 -1.74 4.67
N TYR A 91 11.14 -2.32 3.56
CA TYR A 91 9.70 -2.47 3.29
C TYR A 91 9.10 -3.66 4.03
N CYS A 92 9.71 -4.85 3.95
CA CYS A 92 9.23 -6.01 4.70
C CYS A 92 9.24 -5.71 6.21
N ARG A 93 10.28 -5.06 6.73
CA ARG A 93 10.37 -4.65 8.13
C ARG A 93 9.24 -3.70 8.50
N SER A 94 9.02 -2.66 7.71
CA SER A 94 7.92 -1.71 7.94
C SER A 94 6.55 -2.39 7.92
N TRP A 95 6.33 -3.33 6.98
CA TRP A 95 5.07 -4.06 6.88
C TRP A 95 4.85 -5.01 8.06
N GLN A 96 5.90 -5.66 8.56
CA GLN A 96 5.82 -6.49 9.76
C GLN A 96 5.59 -5.66 11.04
N LEU A 97 6.24 -4.50 11.18
CA LEU A 97 5.98 -3.58 12.30
C LEU A 97 4.55 -3.03 12.28
N LEU A 98 3.99 -2.77 11.10
CA LEU A 98 2.57 -2.43 10.90
C LEU A 98 1.63 -3.64 11.05
N LYS A 99 2.16 -4.84 11.36
CA LYS A 99 1.44 -6.09 11.57
C LYS A 99 0.67 -6.60 10.35
N LEU A 100 1.16 -6.32 9.14
CA LEU A 100 0.50 -6.79 7.91
C LEU A 100 0.58 -8.30 7.72
N ASN A 101 1.54 -8.97 8.36
CA ASN A 101 1.63 -10.43 8.41
C ASN A 101 0.44 -11.09 9.15
N GLN A 102 -0.30 -10.32 9.96
CA GLN A 102 -1.58 -10.75 10.54
C GLN A 102 -2.75 -10.71 9.53
N CYS A 103 -2.49 -10.33 8.29
CA CYS A 103 -3.50 -10.17 7.24
C CYS A 103 -3.09 -10.83 5.91
N GLY A 104 -2.35 -11.95 5.96
CA GLY A 104 -1.91 -12.71 4.78
C GLY A 104 -0.40 -12.69 4.54
N ASP A 105 0.09 -13.68 3.79
CA ASP A 105 1.50 -13.81 3.41
C ASP A 105 1.95 -12.76 2.37
N VAL A 106 3.25 -12.60 2.12
CA VAL A 106 3.75 -11.85 0.96
C VAL A 106 3.35 -12.60 -0.32
N VAL A 107 2.53 -11.98 -1.17
CA VAL A 107 2.05 -12.59 -2.42
C VAL A 107 2.68 -11.92 -3.62
N ASN A 108 3.26 -12.74 -4.52
CA ASN A 108 3.76 -12.28 -5.81
C ASN A 108 2.63 -12.25 -6.86
N VAL A 109 2.34 -11.06 -7.37
CA VAL A 109 1.26 -10.79 -8.32
C VAL A 109 1.53 -11.33 -9.72
N GLU A 110 2.79 -11.65 -10.07
CA GLU A 110 3.13 -12.29 -11.35
C GLU A 110 2.80 -13.80 -11.35
N LYS A 111 2.58 -14.38 -10.17
CA LYS A 111 2.31 -15.82 -9.96
C LYS A 111 0.92 -16.10 -9.41
N SER A 112 0.09 -15.06 -9.27
CA SER A 112 -1.22 -15.13 -8.64
C SER A 112 -2.20 -14.16 -9.29
N SER A 113 -3.48 -14.24 -8.93
CA SER A 113 -4.53 -13.35 -9.42
C SER A 113 -5.41 -12.91 -8.24
N PRO A 114 -6.19 -11.81 -8.38
CA PRO A 114 -7.11 -11.39 -7.34
C PRO A 114 -8.02 -12.56 -6.90
N PRO A 115 -8.31 -12.71 -5.60
CA PRO A 115 -8.10 -11.74 -4.53
C PRO A 115 -6.72 -11.83 -3.83
N TYR A 116 -5.70 -12.44 -4.44
CA TYR A 116 -4.33 -12.52 -3.89
C TYR A 116 -4.30 -13.03 -2.45
N GLU A 117 -5.01 -14.13 -2.19
CA GLU A 117 -5.12 -14.73 -0.85
C GLU A 117 -5.63 -13.76 0.22
N ASN A 118 -6.31 -12.68 -0.19
CA ASN A 118 -6.74 -11.57 0.66
C ASN A 118 -5.59 -10.88 1.42
N THR A 119 -4.34 -10.95 0.92
CA THR A 119 -3.19 -10.37 1.61
C THR A 119 -3.17 -8.84 1.63
N ARG A 120 -2.39 -8.27 2.55
CA ARG A 120 -2.02 -6.85 2.58
C ARG A 120 -0.61 -6.58 2.06
N ARG A 121 0.12 -7.61 1.63
CA ARG A 121 1.53 -7.56 1.27
C ARG A 121 1.74 -8.08 -0.16
N LEU A 122 1.74 -7.18 -1.14
CA LEU A 122 1.92 -7.55 -2.55
C LEU A 122 3.32 -7.18 -3.04
N ILE A 123 3.93 -8.08 -3.80
CA ILE A 123 5.18 -7.82 -4.52
C ILE A 123 5.02 -8.17 -6.00
N THR A 124 5.89 -7.60 -6.84
CA THR A 124 6.07 -8.02 -8.22
C THR A 124 7.55 -8.25 -8.50
N ASP A 125 7.85 -9.29 -9.29
CA ASP A 125 9.16 -9.57 -9.88
C ASP A 125 9.13 -9.44 -11.40
N CYS A 126 8.23 -8.61 -11.94
CA CYS A 126 8.13 -8.41 -13.39
C CYS A 126 9.45 -7.92 -13.98
N ASP A 127 9.81 -8.44 -15.16
CA ASP A 127 11.07 -8.06 -15.80
C ASP A 127 11.12 -6.57 -16.12
N LEU A 128 12.17 -5.91 -15.61
CA LEU A 128 12.46 -4.50 -15.80
C LEU A 128 13.12 -4.18 -17.16
N LYS A 129 13.42 -5.20 -17.96
CA LYS A 129 14.07 -5.09 -19.28
C LYS A 129 15.34 -4.23 -19.24
N GLY A 130 16.14 -4.43 -18.20
CA GLY A 130 17.39 -3.70 -17.96
C GLY A 130 17.24 -2.31 -17.30
N ASN A 131 16.01 -1.82 -17.08
CA ASN A 131 15.77 -0.54 -16.42
C ASN A 131 15.49 -0.70 -14.91
N VAL A 132 16.52 -1.01 -14.14
CA VAL A 132 16.41 -1.22 -12.68
C VAL A 132 15.79 -0.03 -11.92
N ARG A 133 15.95 1.20 -12.44
CA ARG A 133 15.35 2.42 -11.85
C ARG A 133 13.82 2.39 -11.87
N GLN A 134 13.23 1.60 -12.77
CA GLN A 134 11.79 1.45 -12.85
C GLN A 134 11.21 0.65 -11.68
N ALA A 135 12.00 -0.20 -10.99
CA ALA A 135 11.55 -0.97 -9.83
C ALA A 135 10.83 -0.09 -8.80
N HIS A 136 11.39 1.09 -8.51
CA HIS A 136 10.85 2.01 -7.51
C HIS A 136 9.56 2.72 -7.93
N SER A 137 9.36 2.96 -9.23
CA SER A 137 8.26 3.81 -9.71
C SER A 137 7.23 3.10 -10.58
N GLY A 138 7.51 1.87 -11.01
CA GLY A 138 6.69 1.10 -11.93
C GLY A 138 5.45 0.47 -11.29
N VAL A 139 5.42 0.36 -9.97
CA VAL A 139 4.26 -0.14 -9.21
C VAL A 139 3.14 0.89 -9.05
N VAL A 140 3.42 2.17 -9.34
CA VAL A 140 2.49 3.29 -9.17
C VAL A 140 1.69 3.50 -10.46
N PRO A 141 0.36 3.79 -10.41
CA PRO A 141 -0.48 4.05 -11.59
C PRO A 141 -0.19 5.43 -12.23
N LYS A 142 1.01 5.59 -12.77
CA LYS A 142 1.48 6.81 -13.45
C LYS A 142 2.25 6.45 -14.73
N GLN A 143 2.86 7.45 -15.37
CA GLN A 143 3.57 7.27 -16.64
C GLN A 143 4.65 6.17 -16.60
N SER A 144 5.30 5.95 -15.45
CA SER A 144 6.33 4.92 -15.26
C SER A 144 5.78 3.50 -15.06
N ALA A 145 4.46 3.31 -15.00
CA ALA A 145 3.85 2.01 -14.73
C ALA A 145 4.27 0.94 -15.74
N PHE A 146 4.40 -0.30 -15.28
CA PHE A 146 4.74 -1.42 -16.15
C PHE A 146 3.61 -1.69 -17.16
N LYS A 147 3.99 -1.81 -18.43
CA LYS A 147 3.08 -2.11 -19.53
C LYS A 147 3.53 -3.37 -20.28
N ASN A 148 2.58 -4.10 -20.85
CA ASN A 148 2.89 -5.17 -21.80
C ASN A 148 3.27 -4.60 -23.18
N ALA A 149 3.53 -5.47 -24.16
CA ALA A 149 3.93 -5.04 -25.51
C ALA A 149 2.82 -4.24 -26.22
N GLU A 150 1.57 -4.47 -25.82
CA GLU A 150 0.36 -3.83 -26.32
C GLU A 150 0.07 -2.48 -25.62
N GLY A 151 0.91 -2.07 -24.66
CA GLY A 151 0.75 -0.81 -23.93
C GLY A 151 -0.29 -0.85 -22.79
N VAL A 152 -0.86 -2.01 -22.49
CA VAL A 152 -1.80 -2.23 -21.39
C VAL A 152 -1.04 -2.29 -20.05
N PHE A 153 -1.60 -1.67 -19.02
CA PHE A 153 -1.02 -1.69 -17.68
C PHE A 153 -1.02 -3.11 -17.09
N ARG A 154 0.16 -3.60 -16.70
CA ARG A 154 0.29 -4.95 -16.12
C ARG A 154 -0.40 -5.08 -14.78
N HIS A 155 -0.37 -4.02 -13.96
CA HIS A 155 -0.82 -4.06 -12.56
C HIS A 155 -2.18 -3.40 -12.33
N GLU A 156 -3.02 -3.26 -13.35
CA GLU A 156 -4.37 -2.70 -13.19
C GLU A 156 -5.21 -3.51 -12.18
N ALA A 157 -5.14 -4.84 -12.25
CA ALA A 157 -5.82 -5.73 -11.30
C ALA A 157 -5.31 -5.53 -9.86
N VAL A 158 -4.01 -5.29 -9.69
CA VAL A 158 -3.40 -4.98 -8.40
C VAL A 158 -3.93 -3.66 -7.87
N TRP A 159 -4.00 -2.60 -8.69
CA TRP A 159 -4.55 -1.32 -8.25
C TRP A 159 -6.02 -1.43 -7.86
N LYS A 160 -6.83 -2.15 -8.64
CA LYS A 160 -8.23 -2.42 -8.26
C LYS A 160 -8.31 -3.15 -6.92
N TYR A 161 -7.47 -4.15 -6.69
CA TYR A 161 -7.40 -4.84 -5.41
C TYR A 161 -7.02 -3.88 -4.26
N LEU A 162 -5.92 -3.13 -4.43
CA LEU A 162 -5.41 -2.20 -3.43
C LEU A 162 -6.44 -1.14 -3.05
N PHE A 163 -7.27 -0.66 -3.97
CA PHE A 163 -8.23 0.42 -3.70
C PHE A 163 -9.66 -0.04 -3.40
N LEU A 164 -10.07 -1.23 -3.86
CA LEU A 164 -11.48 -1.64 -3.85
C LEU A 164 -11.75 -2.95 -3.10
N HIS A 165 -10.74 -3.78 -2.82
CA HIS A 165 -10.94 -5.07 -2.15
C HIS A 165 -11.50 -4.87 -0.74
N PRO A 166 -12.57 -5.58 -0.29
CA PRO A 166 -13.13 -5.39 1.03
C PRO A 166 -12.10 -5.54 2.15
N VAL A 167 -11.99 -4.52 3.01
CA VAL A 167 -10.94 -4.46 4.05
C VAL A 167 -11.10 -5.54 5.14
N ASP A 168 -12.32 -6.05 5.34
CA ASP A 168 -12.62 -7.12 6.30
C ASP A 168 -12.35 -8.54 5.74
N LYS A 169 -12.06 -8.67 4.44
CA LYS A 169 -11.61 -9.92 3.84
C LYS A 169 -10.09 -9.97 3.97
N ILE A 170 -9.61 -10.70 4.98
CA ILE A 170 -8.20 -10.82 5.36
C ILE A 170 -7.66 -12.22 5.04
N GLY A 171 -6.38 -12.29 4.64
CA GLY A 171 -5.67 -13.55 4.47
C GLY A 171 -5.31 -14.20 5.82
N GLU A 172 -4.88 -15.46 5.78
CA GLU A 172 -4.45 -16.18 6.98
C GLU A 172 -3.23 -15.49 7.61
N ALA A 173 -3.23 -15.38 8.93
CA ALA A 173 -2.11 -14.79 9.66
C ALA A 173 -0.90 -15.73 9.59
N VAL A 174 0.27 -15.16 9.32
CA VAL A 174 1.54 -15.89 9.27
C VAL A 174 2.54 -15.32 10.28
N GLY A 175 3.64 -16.05 10.48
CA GLY A 175 4.74 -15.63 11.35
C GLY A 175 5.47 -14.38 10.85
N GLN A 176 6.63 -14.10 11.46
CA GLN A 176 7.54 -13.10 10.92
C GLN A 176 8.28 -13.66 9.71
N ASP A 177 8.62 -12.79 8.76
CA ASP A 177 9.35 -13.16 7.55
C ASP A 177 10.80 -13.49 7.96
N ALA A 178 11.23 -14.74 7.77
CA ALA A 178 12.53 -15.22 8.24
C ALA A 178 13.72 -14.52 7.58
N ASP A 179 13.54 -14.07 6.33
CA ASP A 179 14.58 -13.44 5.51
C ASP A 179 14.54 -11.90 5.56
N CYS A 180 13.82 -11.32 6.53
CA CYS A 180 13.69 -9.87 6.66
C CYS A 180 14.41 -9.36 7.91
N GLU A 181 15.44 -8.53 7.74
CA GLU A 181 16.14 -7.89 8.87
C GLU A 181 15.20 -6.95 9.64
N MET A 182 15.06 -7.20 10.94
CA MET A 182 14.15 -6.45 11.82
C MET A 182 14.88 -5.41 12.68
N THR A 183 16.21 -5.44 12.77
CA THR A 183 16.97 -4.43 13.51
C THR A 183 16.96 -3.07 12.80
N PRO A 184 16.96 -1.94 13.53
CA PRO A 184 17.16 -0.60 12.96
C PRO A 184 18.54 -0.42 12.31
#